data_AF-A0A954PK71-F1
#
_entry.id   AF-A0A954PK71-F1
#
_cell.length_a   1.000
_cell.length_b   1.000
_cell.length_c   1.000
_cell.angle_alpha   90.00
_cell.angle_beta   90.00
_cell.angle_gamma   90.00
#
_symmetry.space_group_name_H-M   'P 1'
#
loop_
_entity.id
_entity.type
_entity.pdbx_description
1 polymer ?
#
loop_
_entity_poly.entity_id
_entity_poly.type
_entity_poly.pdbx_seq_one_letter_code
_entity_poly.pdbx_strand_id
1 'polypeptide(L)'
;MIFPYNTDAPIYHYPIATISLIVTNALLFLIVPARFLQVPLPEELLLEGETNPTFTMLLEYGNGLHPLQWLASPFMHADILHLASNMLVLWSFGLVVEGKVGSVVFVALYMLIAVGQSALEQAMMLFASGGASLGASAAIFGILGIAVVWAPSNNFDVVWFLGFRGGSFEMPILLYGFLSLVLEVFTLVHSNFSVSGSLLHLMGLGFGLGLGFLWLRRDWVDCEGWDLITVLRGREGQTHHEQQAALDAEANELLRSTRKNLATSSRQEPSKDAGPTRSKGKKERKRGGRSDSMPKTTAQPSAQSQTSEQAVAELVATGNLAVALKLIAKLRQD
;
A
#
# COMPACT_ATOMS: atom_id res chain seq x y z
N MET A 1 -22.89 -16.85 -1.75
CA MET A 1 -21.50 -16.69 -2.26
C MET A 1 -21.48 -15.51 -3.21
N ILE A 2 -20.40 -14.75 -3.24
CA ILE A 2 -20.28 -13.48 -3.97
C ILE A 2 -18.95 -13.54 -4.76
N PHE A 3 -19.02 -13.52 -6.09
CA PHE A 3 -17.84 -13.66 -6.95
C PHE A 3 -17.76 -12.51 -7.98
N PRO A 4 -16.65 -11.78 -8.03
CA PRO A 4 -16.39 -10.83 -9.12
C PRO A 4 -16.11 -11.59 -10.41
N TYR A 5 -16.67 -11.15 -11.52
CA TYR A 5 -16.44 -11.75 -12.84
C TYR A 5 -15.99 -10.75 -13.92
N ASN A 6 -16.05 -9.45 -13.65
CA ASN A 6 -15.58 -8.39 -14.54
C ASN A 6 -15.23 -7.12 -13.74
N THR A 7 -14.60 -6.13 -14.37
CA THR A 7 -14.23 -4.84 -13.76
C THR A 7 -14.36 -3.68 -14.76
N ASP A 8 -14.60 -2.47 -14.24
CA ASP A 8 -14.53 -1.22 -15.00
C ASP A 8 -13.10 -0.62 -15.06
N ALA A 9 -12.11 -1.29 -14.45
CA ALA A 9 -10.72 -0.84 -14.49
C ALA A 9 -10.20 -0.81 -15.94
N PRO A 10 -9.50 0.26 -16.36
CA PRO A 10 -8.95 0.32 -17.71
C PRO A 10 -7.96 -0.81 -17.99
N ILE A 11 -8.15 -1.49 -19.12
CA ILE A 11 -7.29 -2.59 -19.58
C ILE A 11 -6.37 -2.04 -20.68
N TYR A 12 -5.14 -1.67 -20.30
CA TYR A 12 -4.15 -1.12 -21.25
C TYR A 12 -3.42 -2.19 -22.07
N HIS A 13 -3.42 -3.44 -21.58
CA HIS A 13 -2.74 -4.58 -22.19
C HIS A 13 -3.69 -5.77 -22.26
N TYR A 14 -3.59 -6.56 -23.33
CA TYR A 14 -4.30 -7.83 -23.38
C TYR A 14 -3.87 -8.73 -22.21
N PRO A 15 -4.81 -9.36 -21.47
CA PRO A 15 -4.52 -10.06 -20.22
C PRO A 15 -3.94 -11.47 -20.46
N ILE A 16 -2.84 -11.54 -21.20
CA ILE A 16 -2.21 -12.78 -21.65
C ILE A 16 -1.75 -13.60 -20.44
N ALA A 17 -1.18 -12.97 -19.41
CA ALA A 17 -0.69 -13.68 -18.25
C ALA A 17 -1.82 -14.22 -17.37
N THR A 18 -2.88 -13.44 -17.14
CA THR A 18 -4.07 -13.89 -16.42
C THR A 18 -4.70 -15.09 -17.13
N ILE A 19 -4.89 -15.01 -18.46
CA ILE A 19 -5.39 -16.13 -19.27
C ILE A 19 -4.44 -17.34 -19.19
N SER A 20 -3.13 -17.11 -19.30
CA SER A 20 -2.13 -18.19 -19.27
C SER A 20 -2.12 -18.91 -17.92
N LEU A 21 -2.22 -18.18 -16.81
CA LEU A 21 -2.34 -18.77 -15.47
C LEU A 21 -3.63 -19.57 -15.34
N ILE A 22 -4.76 -19.05 -15.83
CA ILE A 22 -6.05 -19.78 -15.79
C ILE A 22 -5.97 -21.08 -16.59
N VAL A 23 -5.48 -21.00 -17.83
CA VAL A 23 -5.31 -22.17 -18.70
C VAL A 23 -4.34 -23.17 -18.08
N THR A 24 -3.22 -22.71 -17.51
CA THR A 24 -2.25 -23.58 -16.84
C THR A 24 -2.87 -24.33 -15.67
N ASN A 25 -3.61 -23.64 -14.80
CA ASN A 25 -4.31 -24.26 -13.68
C ASN A 25 -5.36 -25.28 -14.15
N ALA A 26 -6.15 -24.94 -15.17
CA ALA A 26 -7.14 -25.85 -15.73
C ALA A 26 -6.51 -27.09 -16.36
N LEU A 27 -5.42 -26.93 -17.13
CA LEU A 27 -4.69 -28.03 -17.72
C LEU A 27 -4.06 -28.93 -16.66
N LEU A 28 -3.41 -28.35 -15.64
CA LEU A 28 -2.82 -29.12 -14.54
C LEU A 28 -3.90 -29.90 -13.77
N PHE A 29 -5.05 -29.29 -13.50
CA PHE A 29 -6.17 -29.98 -12.86
C PHE A 29 -6.69 -31.18 -13.65
N LEU A 30 -6.70 -31.10 -14.99
CA LEU A 30 -7.13 -32.20 -15.86
C LEU A 30 -6.05 -33.28 -16.05
N ILE A 31 -4.78 -32.87 -16.17
CA ILE A 31 -3.65 -33.74 -16.55
C ILE A 31 -3.04 -34.44 -15.33
N VAL A 32 -3.14 -33.84 -14.14
CA VAL A 32 -2.65 -34.41 -12.88
C VAL A 32 -3.81 -35.13 -12.19
N PRO A 33 -4.07 -36.42 -12.49
CA PRO A 33 -5.08 -37.17 -11.74
C PRO A 33 -4.71 -37.23 -10.26
N ALA A 34 -5.72 -37.30 -9.40
CA ALA A 34 -5.58 -37.28 -7.93
C ALA A 34 -4.53 -38.28 -7.39
N ARG A 35 -4.24 -39.37 -8.11
CA ARG A 35 -3.17 -40.34 -7.79
C ARG A 35 -1.74 -39.78 -7.85
N PHE A 36 -1.48 -38.68 -8.57
CA PHE A 36 -0.18 -38.00 -8.60
C PHE A 36 -0.04 -36.90 -7.53
N LEU A 37 -1.03 -36.78 -6.64
CA LEU A 37 -0.82 -36.08 -5.36
C LEU A 37 0.12 -36.88 -4.44
N GLN A 38 0.49 -38.11 -4.82
CA GLN A 38 1.46 -38.94 -4.11
C GLN A 38 2.28 -39.80 -5.11
N VAL A 39 3.48 -39.35 -5.55
CA VAL A 39 4.37 -40.11 -6.45
C VAL A 39 5.70 -40.46 -5.77
N PRO A 40 6.16 -41.73 -5.71
CA PRO A 40 7.50 -42.05 -5.19
C PRO A 40 8.63 -41.33 -5.96
N LEU A 41 9.60 -40.72 -5.27
CA LEU A 41 10.78 -40.11 -5.91
C LEU A 41 11.65 -41.18 -6.61
N PRO A 42 12.29 -40.83 -7.74
CA PRO A 42 13.32 -41.68 -8.36
C PRO A 42 14.47 -41.96 -7.39
N GLU A 43 14.94 -43.20 -7.37
CA GLU A 43 15.94 -43.70 -6.40
C GLU A 43 17.26 -42.90 -6.47
N GLU A 44 17.55 -42.28 -7.62
CA GLU A 44 18.76 -41.50 -7.86
C GLU A 44 18.80 -40.12 -7.17
N LEU A 45 17.66 -39.65 -6.66
CA LEU A 45 17.52 -38.37 -5.94
C LEU A 45 17.43 -38.55 -4.42
N LEU A 46 17.49 -39.80 -3.93
CA LEU A 46 17.35 -40.13 -2.51
C LEU A 46 18.67 -39.90 -1.75
N LEU A 47 18.57 -39.34 -0.54
CA LEU A 47 19.66 -39.38 0.43
C LEU A 47 19.69 -40.76 1.11
N GLU A 48 20.88 -41.25 1.46
CA GLU A 48 21.02 -42.54 2.16
C GLU A 48 20.21 -42.56 3.46
N GLY A 49 19.21 -43.44 3.53
CA GLY A 49 18.37 -43.66 4.71
C GLY A 49 16.92 -43.19 4.59
N GLU A 50 16.51 -42.57 3.48
CA GLU A 50 15.12 -42.14 3.28
C GLU A 50 14.22 -43.30 2.81
N THR A 51 13.20 -43.65 3.61
CA THR A 51 12.18 -44.61 3.21
C THR A 51 10.94 -43.89 2.67
N ASN A 52 10.68 -44.06 1.38
CA ASN A 52 9.42 -43.74 0.69
C ASN A 52 9.07 -42.23 0.54
N PRO A 53 9.97 -41.37 0.04
CA PRO A 53 9.60 -39.99 -0.20
C PRO A 53 8.71 -39.92 -1.43
N THR A 54 7.50 -39.47 -1.18
CA THR A 54 6.50 -39.28 -2.20
C THR A 54 6.61 -37.81 -2.63
N PHE A 55 7.08 -37.52 -3.84
CA PHE A 55 6.85 -36.21 -4.46
C PHE A 55 5.34 -35.98 -4.55
N THR A 56 4.89 -35.05 -3.73
CA THR A 56 3.58 -34.46 -3.86
C THR A 56 3.71 -33.04 -4.39
N MET A 57 2.79 -32.67 -5.28
CA MET A 57 2.62 -31.26 -5.65
C MET A 57 1.85 -30.48 -4.58
N LEU A 58 1.48 -31.12 -3.47
CA LEU A 58 0.93 -30.47 -2.29
C LEU A 58 2.02 -29.82 -1.45
N LEU A 59 1.66 -28.83 -0.65
CA LEU A 59 2.55 -28.26 0.35
C LEU A 59 2.41 -29.05 1.65
N GLU A 60 3.35 -29.95 1.92
CA GLU A 60 3.31 -30.81 3.12
C GLU A 60 3.84 -30.09 4.35
N TYR A 61 3.26 -30.44 5.49
CA TYR A 61 3.64 -29.90 6.79
C TYR A 61 4.37 -30.94 7.64
N GLY A 62 5.21 -30.48 8.57
CA GLY A 62 5.87 -31.36 9.54
C GLY A 62 7.04 -32.18 9.00
N ASN A 63 7.33 -32.10 7.69
CA ASN A 63 8.34 -32.93 7.02
C ASN A 63 9.50 -32.09 6.44
N GLY A 64 9.83 -30.95 7.06
CA GLY A 64 10.88 -30.05 6.57
C GLY A 64 10.42 -29.04 5.51
N LEU A 65 11.39 -28.42 4.84
CA LEU A 65 11.16 -27.41 3.81
C LEU A 65 11.36 -28.00 2.41
N HIS A 66 10.39 -27.78 1.53
CA HIS A 66 10.34 -28.36 0.18
C HIS A 66 10.12 -27.26 -0.86
N PRO A 67 11.19 -26.58 -1.33
CA PRO A 67 11.05 -25.43 -2.23
C PRO A 67 10.27 -25.71 -3.52
N LEU A 68 10.35 -26.94 -4.06
CA LEU A 68 9.56 -27.32 -5.24
C LEU A 68 8.05 -27.32 -4.97
N GLN A 69 7.63 -27.63 -3.75
CA GLN A 69 6.21 -27.55 -3.35
C GLN A 69 5.72 -26.11 -3.32
N TRP A 70 6.59 -25.14 -3.03
CA TRP A 70 6.22 -23.70 -3.06
C TRP A 70 5.87 -23.21 -4.46
N LEU A 71 6.44 -23.84 -5.49
CA LEU A 71 6.13 -23.55 -6.88
C LEU A 71 4.92 -24.33 -7.36
N ALA A 72 4.77 -25.60 -6.93
CA ALA A 72 3.77 -26.51 -7.47
C ALA A 72 2.39 -26.38 -6.79
N SER A 73 2.34 -26.27 -5.47
CA SER A 73 1.10 -26.29 -4.69
C SER A 73 0.11 -25.18 -5.02
N PRO A 74 0.54 -23.96 -5.42
CA PRO A 74 -0.40 -22.92 -5.84
C PRO A 74 -1.19 -23.28 -7.10
N PHE A 75 -0.74 -24.28 -7.88
CA PHE A 75 -1.43 -24.71 -9.11
C PHE A 75 -2.33 -25.93 -8.91
N MET A 76 -2.28 -26.57 -7.74
CA MET A 76 -3.08 -27.75 -7.43
C MET A 76 -4.44 -27.34 -6.85
N HIS A 77 -5.51 -28.04 -7.20
CA HIS A 77 -6.87 -27.75 -6.74
C HIS A 77 -7.58 -29.04 -6.29
N ALA A 78 -8.33 -28.96 -5.19
CA ALA A 78 -8.93 -30.14 -4.55
C ALA A 78 -10.12 -30.70 -5.34
N ASP A 79 -10.88 -29.81 -5.98
CA ASP A 79 -12.11 -30.12 -6.70
C ASP A 79 -12.45 -29.03 -7.72
N ILE A 80 -13.47 -29.30 -8.54
CA ILE A 80 -13.90 -28.42 -9.63
C ILE A 80 -14.39 -27.07 -9.09
N LEU A 81 -15.09 -27.03 -7.95
CA LEU A 81 -15.61 -25.78 -7.40
C LEU A 81 -14.47 -24.92 -6.85
N HIS A 82 -13.47 -25.53 -6.21
CA HIS A 82 -12.26 -24.85 -5.77
C HIS A 82 -11.46 -24.27 -6.95
N LEU A 83 -11.29 -25.03 -8.04
CA LEU A 83 -10.67 -24.50 -9.27
C LEU A 83 -11.50 -23.35 -9.86
N ALA A 84 -12.80 -23.58 -10.09
CA ALA A 84 -13.66 -22.62 -10.76
C ALA A 84 -13.75 -21.30 -9.99
N SER A 85 -13.86 -21.35 -8.66
CA SER A 85 -13.89 -20.14 -7.84
C SER A 85 -12.57 -19.37 -7.93
N ASN A 86 -11.42 -20.03 -7.81
CA ASN A 86 -10.10 -19.40 -7.96
C ASN A 86 -9.91 -18.77 -9.34
N MET A 87 -10.30 -19.46 -10.43
CA MET A 87 -10.11 -18.92 -11.77
C MET A 87 -11.02 -17.72 -12.04
N LEU A 88 -12.24 -17.73 -11.49
CA LEU A 88 -13.18 -16.61 -11.61
C LEU A 88 -12.67 -15.35 -10.88
N VAL A 89 -12.13 -15.52 -9.66
CA VAL A 89 -11.55 -14.38 -8.92
C VAL A 89 -10.20 -13.93 -9.50
N LEU A 90 -9.36 -14.87 -9.95
CA LEU A 90 -8.10 -14.56 -10.62
C LEU A 90 -8.33 -13.76 -11.90
N TRP A 91 -9.36 -14.09 -12.67
CA TRP A 91 -9.75 -13.31 -13.84
C TRP A 91 -9.98 -11.85 -13.46
N SER A 92 -10.90 -11.60 -12.51
CA SER A 92 -11.29 -10.24 -12.14
C SER A 92 -10.14 -9.43 -11.54
N PHE A 93 -9.36 -10.01 -10.63
CA PHE A 93 -8.25 -9.30 -9.98
C PHE A 93 -7.03 -9.18 -10.89
N GLY A 94 -6.78 -10.21 -11.69
CA GLY A 94 -5.70 -10.25 -12.67
C GLY A 94 -5.87 -9.18 -13.73
N LEU A 95 -7.08 -8.97 -14.26
CA LEU A 95 -7.37 -7.88 -15.21
C LEU A 95 -6.92 -6.50 -14.69
N VAL A 96 -7.21 -6.21 -13.42
CA VAL A 96 -6.85 -4.93 -12.78
C VAL A 96 -5.34 -4.78 -12.66
N VAL A 97 -4.67 -5.79 -12.10
CA VAL A 97 -3.25 -5.69 -11.77
C VAL A 97 -2.40 -5.83 -13.04
N GLU A 98 -2.68 -6.82 -13.89
CA GLU A 98 -1.99 -7.00 -15.19
C GLU A 98 -2.20 -5.80 -16.10
N GLY A 99 -3.40 -5.20 -16.12
CA GLY A 99 -3.68 -4.00 -16.89
C GLY A 99 -2.68 -2.88 -16.62
N LYS A 100 -2.30 -2.68 -15.35
CA LYS A 100 -1.40 -1.61 -14.89
C LYS A 100 0.09 -1.89 -15.11
N VAL A 101 0.53 -3.15 -15.04
CA VAL A 101 1.98 -3.49 -15.05
C VAL A 101 2.41 -4.35 -16.24
N GLY A 102 1.48 -4.84 -17.03
CA GLY A 102 1.72 -5.75 -18.14
C GLY A 102 2.01 -7.20 -17.71
N SER A 103 1.97 -8.11 -18.67
CA SER A 103 1.96 -9.56 -18.44
C SER A 103 3.18 -10.11 -17.71
N VAL A 104 4.41 -9.70 -18.10
CA VAL A 104 5.65 -10.25 -17.53
C VAL A 104 5.77 -9.90 -16.05
N VAL A 105 5.51 -8.64 -15.72
CA VAL A 105 5.58 -8.12 -14.36
C VAL A 105 4.47 -8.74 -13.51
N PHE A 106 3.27 -8.90 -14.06
CA PHE A 106 2.17 -9.55 -13.36
C PHE A 106 2.50 -11.01 -13.00
N VAL A 107 3.06 -11.81 -13.92
CA VAL A 107 3.49 -13.18 -13.60
C VAL A 107 4.55 -13.18 -12.50
N ALA A 108 5.54 -12.28 -12.57
CA ALA A 108 6.56 -12.18 -11.54
C ALA A 108 5.98 -11.82 -10.17
N LEU A 109 5.03 -10.88 -10.11
CA LEU A 109 4.30 -10.54 -8.87
C LEU A 109 3.48 -11.73 -8.36
N TYR A 110 2.69 -12.37 -9.21
CA TYR A 110 1.90 -13.55 -8.84
C TYR A 110 2.79 -14.65 -8.26
N MET A 111 3.89 -14.99 -8.94
CA MET A 111 4.82 -16.02 -8.49
C MET A 111 5.57 -15.63 -7.22
N LEU A 112 5.95 -14.36 -7.05
CA LEU A 112 6.57 -13.87 -5.82
C LEU A 112 5.65 -14.07 -4.62
N ILE A 113 4.37 -13.71 -4.76
CA ILE A 113 3.38 -13.90 -3.71
C ILE A 113 3.15 -15.39 -3.46
N ALA A 114 2.89 -16.17 -4.51
CA ALA A 114 2.62 -17.60 -4.40
C ALA A 114 3.75 -18.36 -3.69
N VAL A 115 4.99 -18.24 -4.19
CA VAL A 115 6.17 -18.91 -3.62
C VAL A 115 6.48 -18.38 -2.22
N GLY A 116 6.43 -17.06 -2.03
CA GLY A 116 6.73 -16.43 -0.74
C GLY A 116 5.74 -16.86 0.35
N GLN A 117 4.46 -16.97 0.02
CA GLN A 117 3.44 -17.44 0.95
C GLN A 117 3.56 -18.92 1.25
N SER A 118 3.78 -19.77 0.25
CA SER A 118 3.98 -21.20 0.49
C SER A 118 5.23 -21.47 1.35
N ALA A 119 6.31 -20.70 1.14
CA ALA A 119 7.51 -20.79 1.97
C ALA A 119 7.23 -20.39 3.43
N LEU A 120 6.50 -19.28 3.63
CA LEU A 120 6.16 -18.80 4.97
C LEU A 120 5.20 -19.76 5.70
N GLU A 121 4.20 -20.27 4.99
CA GLU A 121 3.25 -21.26 5.48
C GLU A 121 3.95 -22.55 5.94
N GLN A 122 4.82 -23.12 5.10
CA GLN A 122 5.55 -24.34 5.45
C GLN A 122 6.51 -24.11 6.62
N ALA A 123 7.13 -22.93 6.71
CA ALA A 123 7.95 -22.56 7.85
C ALA A 123 7.14 -22.46 9.16
N MET A 124 5.91 -21.91 9.10
CA MET A 124 5.00 -21.87 10.25
C MET A 124 4.54 -23.28 10.67
N MET A 125 4.41 -24.18 9.71
CA MET A 125 3.94 -25.56 9.91
C MET A 125 5.08 -26.58 10.03
N LEU A 126 6.31 -26.13 10.27
CA LEU A 126 7.51 -26.96 10.30
C LEU A 126 7.44 -28.09 11.34
N PHE A 127 6.76 -27.86 12.46
CA PHE A 127 6.60 -28.82 13.57
C PHE A 127 5.17 -29.36 13.70
N ALA A 128 4.33 -29.17 12.68
CA ALA A 128 3.00 -29.77 12.67
C ALA A 128 3.10 -31.30 12.63
N SER A 129 2.13 -32.00 13.22
CA SER A 129 2.08 -33.47 13.22
C SER A 129 1.60 -34.07 11.89
N GLY A 130 1.72 -33.33 10.78
CA GLY A 130 1.18 -33.65 9.47
C GLY A 130 0.09 -32.69 8.99
N GLY A 131 -0.36 -32.92 7.75
CA GLY A 131 -1.27 -32.05 7.01
C GLY A 131 -0.62 -31.53 5.73
N ALA A 132 -1.44 -30.96 4.85
CA ALA A 132 -0.96 -30.33 3.63
C ALA A 132 -1.96 -29.28 3.13
N SER A 133 -1.49 -28.37 2.27
CA SER A 133 -2.34 -27.43 1.55
C SER A 133 -2.06 -27.41 0.05
N LEU A 134 -2.98 -26.77 -0.67
CA LEU A 134 -2.96 -26.58 -2.11
C LEU A 134 -3.87 -25.40 -2.47
N GLY A 135 -3.62 -24.80 -3.63
CA GLY A 135 -4.52 -23.83 -4.24
C GLY A 135 -3.90 -22.45 -4.45
N ALA A 136 -4.40 -21.77 -5.48
CA ALA A 136 -3.94 -20.43 -5.85
C ALA A 136 -4.45 -19.31 -4.92
N SER A 137 -5.41 -19.62 -4.04
CA SER A 137 -6.23 -18.62 -3.35
C SER A 137 -5.41 -17.64 -2.52
N ALA A 138 -4.38 -18.09 -1.80
CA ALA A 138 -3.50 -17.21 -1.04
C ALA A 138 -2.85 -16.14 -1.94
N ALA A 139 -2.29 -16.56 -3.08
CA ALA A 139 -1.69 -15.66 -4.05
C ALA A 139 -2.71 -14.69 -4.66
N ILE A 140 -3.91 -15.19 -4.95
CA ILE A 140 -5.02 -14.38 -5.47
C ILE A 140 -5.45 -13.32 -4.46
N PHE A 141 -5.51 -13.63 -3.16
CA PHE A 141 -5.76 -12.65 -2.12
C PHE A 141 -4.65 -11.59 -2.05
N GLY A 142 -3.40 -11.95 -2.35
CA GLY A 142 -2.33 -10.97 -2.53
C GLY A 142 -2.53 -10.07 -3.74
N ILE A 143 -2.97 -10.61 -4.89
CA ILE A 143 -3.35 -9.79 -6.04
C ILE A 143 -4.53 -8.87 -5.69
N LEU A 144 -5.53 -9.33 -4.92
CA LEU A 144 -6.60 -8.48 -4.40
C LEU A 144 -6.06 -7.35 -3.51
N GLY A 145 -5.09 -7.64 -2.64
CA GLY A 145 -4.43 -6.62 -1.81
C GLY A 145 -3.75 -5.54 -2.65
N ILE A 146 -3.09 -5.93 -3.74
CA ILE A 146 -2.51 -4.98 -4.70
C ILE A 146 -3.62 -4.16 -5.39
N ALA A 147 -4.68 -4.80 -5.86
CA ALA A 147 -5.81 -4.15 -6.53
C ALA A 147 -6.50 -3.10 -5.63
N VAL A 148 -6.68 -3.41 -4.33
CA VAL A 148 -7.23 -2.47 -3.32
C VAL A 148 -6.38 -1.21 -3.21
N VAL A 149 -5.06 -1.30 -3.38
CA VAL A 149 -4.18 -0.12 -3.33
C VAL A 149 -4.19 0.65 -4.64
N TRP A 150 -4.21 -0.04 -5.78
CA TRP A 150 -3.99 0.58 -7.10
C TRP A 150 -5.26 1.03 -7.82
N ALA A 151 -6.41 0.47 -7.48
CA ALA A 151 -7.69 0.73 -8.13
C ALA A 151 -8.90 0.69 -7.15
N PRO A 152 -8.83 1.28 -5.93
CA PRO A 152 -9.88 1.15 -4.91
C PRO A 152 -11.28 1.64 -5.34
N SER A 153 -11.34 2.69 -6.18
CA SER A 153 -12.60 3.28 -6.65
C SER A 153 -13.20 2.58 -7.87
N ASN A 154 -12.43 1.73 -8.57
CA ASN A 154 -12.96 0.91 -9.66
C ASN A 154 -13.97 -0.09 -9.09
N ASN A 155 -14.92 -0.52 -9.92
CA ASN A 155 -15.92 -1.51 -9.55
C ASN A 155 -15.57 -2.88 -10.11
N PHE A 156 -15.92 -3.90 -9.32
CA PHE A 156 -16.16 -5.24 -9.83
C PHE A 156 -17.64 -5.41 -10.17
N ASP A 157 -17.91 -6.08 -11.29
CA ASP A 157 -19.20 -6.72 -11.51
C ASP A 157 -19.22 -8.02 -10.73
N VAL A 158 -20.16 -8.13 -9.81
CA VAL A 158 -20.21 -9.20 -8.84
C VAL A 158 -21.48 -10.01 -9.03
N VAL A 159 -21.32 -11.32 -9.21
CA VAL A 159 -22.45 -12.26 -9.19
C VAL A 159 -22.62 -12.82 -7.78
N TRP A 160 -23.86 -12.99 -7.35
CA TRP A 160 -24.17 -13.61 -6.06
C TRP A 160 -25.21 -14.73 -6.21
N PHE A 161 -25.07 -15.73 -5.35
CA PHE A 161 -26.00 -16.86 -5.26
C PHE A 161 -26.39 -17.13 -3.81
N LEU A 162 -27.68 -17.35 -3.59
CA LEU A 162 -28.29 -17.83 -2.34
C LEU A 162 -29.30 -18.93 -2.68
N GLY A 163 -28.84 -20.19 -2.66
CA GLY A 163 -29.65 -21.33 -3.12
C GLY A 163 -29.98 -21.19 -4.61
N PHE A 164 -31.27 -21.30 -4.96
CA PHE A 164 -31.75 -21.15 -6.34
C PHE A 164 -31.95 -19.69 -6.80
N ARG A 165 -31.68 -18.72 -5.92
CA ARG A 165 -31.74 -17.30 -6.25
C ARG A 165 -30.33 -16.78 -6.54
N GLY A 166 -30.23 -15.91 -7.54
CA GLY A 166 -29.00 -15.20 -7.84
C GLY A 166 -29.27 -13.89 -8.57
N GLY A 167 -28.24 -13.07 -8.64
CA GLY A 167 -28.26 -11.78 -9.34
C GLY A 167 -26.86 -11.22 -9.46
N SER A 168 -26.76 -9.99 -9.96
CA SER A 168 -25.51 -9.25 -10.05
C SER A 168 -25.66 -7.83 -9.56
N PHE A 169 -24.56 -7.25 -9.07
CA PHE A 169 -24.44 -5.84 -8.72
C PHE A 169 -23.00 -5.39 -8.89
N GLU A 170 -22.78 -4.09 -8.95
CA GLU A 170 -21.47 -3.47 -8.98
C GLU A 170 -21.02 -3.11 -7.56
N MET A 171 -19.73 -3.29 -7.27
CA MET A 171 -19.15 -2.95 -5.98
C MET A 171 -17.72 -2.44 -6.12
N PRO A 172 -17.33 -1.35 -5.44
CA PRO A 172 -15.96 -0.86 -5.45
C PRO A 172 -14.97 -1.90 -4.96
N ILE A 173 -13.79 -1.98 -5.59
CA ILE A 173 -12.71 -2.92 -5.21
C ILE A 173 -12.34 -2.75 -3.74
N LEU A 174 -12.30 -1.51 -3.24
CA LEU A 174 -12.04 -1.23 -1.82
C LEU A 174 -13.08 -1.88 -0.90
N LEU A 175 -14.37 -1.79 -1.26
CA LEU A 175 -15.45 -2.38 -0.48
C LEU A 175 -15.39 -3.92 -0.54
N TYR A 176 -15.12 -4.49 -1.72
CA TYR A 176 -14.95 -5.94 -1.88
C TYR A 176 -13.78 -6.46 -1.02
N GLY A 177 -12.63 -5.78 -1.07
CA GLY A 177 -11.45 -6.10 -0.27
C GLY A 177 -11.72 -5.99 1.24
N PHE A 178 -12.42 -4.94 1.66
CA PHE A 178 -12.81 -4.76 3.07
C PHE A 178 -13.77 -5.86 3.56
N LEU A 179 -14.81 -6.19 2.79
CA LEU A 179 -15.73 -7.27 3.15
C LEU A 179 -15.03 -8.64 3.18
N SER A 180 -14.11 -8.88 2.27
CA SER A 180 -13.28 -10.09 2.26
C SER A 180 -12.40 -10.16 3.51
N LEU A 181 -11.73 -9.06 3.88
CA LEU A 181 -10.95 -8.97 5.13
C LEU A 181 -11.80 -9.29 6.36
N VAL A 182 -12.98 -8.67 6.48
CA VAL A 182 -13.89 -8.89 7.61
C VAL A 182 -14.34 -10.35 7.69
N LEU A 183 -14.71 -10.96 6.57
CA LEU A 183 -15.14 -12.35 6.51
C LEU A 183 -14.02 -13.33 6.88
N GLU A 184 -12.80 -13.09 6.41
CA GLU A 184 -11.65 -13.95 6.73
C GLU A 184 -11.21 -13.81 8.18
N VAL A 185 -11.22 -12.58 8.74
CA VAL A 185 -10.99 -12.38 10.18
C VAL A 185 -12.06 -13.07 11.01
N PHE A 186 -13.33 -12.92 10.63
CA PHE A 186 -14.44 -13.60 11.30
C PHE A 186 -14.25 -15.12 11.29
N THR A 187 -13.92 -15.71 10.14
CA THR A 187 -13.69 -17.15 9.99
C THR A 187 -12.47 -17.61 10.80
N LEU A 188 -11.38 -16.84 10.79
CA LEU A 188 -10.19 -17.12 11.59
C LEU A 188 -10.51 -17.16 13.09
N VAL A 189 -11.26 -16.16 13.59
CA VAL A 189 -11.71 -16.11 14.99
C VAL A 189 -12.59 -17.32 15.33
N HIS A 190 -13.53 -17.70 14.46
CA HIS A 190 -14.39 -18.88 14.65
C HIS A 190 -13.62 -20.20 14.58
N SER A 191 -12.48 -20.22 13.87
CA SER A 191 -11.55 -21.34 13.83
C SER A 191 -10.57 -21.37 15.02
N ASN A 192 -10.77 -20.52 16.03
CA ASN A 192 -9.86 -20.34 17.17
C ASN A 192 -8.41 -20.05 16.75
N PHE A 193 -8.24 -19.22 15.71
CA PHE A 193 -6.94 -18.84 15.15
C PHE A 193 -6.09 -20.03 14.67
N SER A 194 -6.74 -21.10 14.21
CA SER A 194 -6.04 -22.23 13.57
C SER A 194 -5.36 -21.82 12.26
N VAL A 195 -4.23 -22.45 11.94
CA VAL A 195 -3.61 -22.34 10.61
C VAL A 195 -4.55 -23.00 9.60
N SER A 196 -5.28 -22.15 8.89
CA SER A 196 -6.42 -22.50 8.04
C SER A 196 -6.38 -21.66 6.77
N GLY A 197 -7.22 -21.99 5.78
CA GLY A 197 -7.34 -21.20 4.54
C GLY A 197 -7.54 -19.70 4.80
N SER A 198 -8.33 -19.34 5.81
CA SER A 198 -8.55 -17.93 6.19
C SER A 198 -7.30 -17.22 6.68
N LEU A 199 -6.44 -17.89 7.45
CA LEU A 199 -5.15 -17.30 7.84
C LEU A 199 -4.27 -17.05 6.61
N LEU A 200 -4.23 -18.01 5.68
CA LEU A 200 -3.44 -17.91 4.46
C LEU A 200 -3.96 -16.80 3.52
N HIS A 201 -5.28 -16.64 3.42
CA HIS A 201 -5.92 -15.55 2.69
C HIS A 201 -5.58 -14.19 3.31
N LEU A 202 -5.61 -14.06 4.64
CA LEU A 202 -5.23 -12.83 5.35
C LEU A 202 -3.75 -12.49 5.18
N MET A 203 -2.88 -13.50 5.26
CA MET A 203 -1.45 -13.33 4.99
C MET A 203 -1.21 -12.86 3.55
N GLY A 204 -1.95 -13.41 2.59
CA GLY A 204 -1.86 -13.04 1.18
C GLY A 204 -2.30 -11.61 0.96
N LEU A 205 -3.49 -11.28 1.44
CA LEU A 205 -4.03 -9.92 1.41
C LEU A 205 -3.06 -8.92 2.03
N GLY A 206 -2.52 -9.21 3.22
CA GLY A 206 -1.56 -8.35 3.91
C GLY A 206 -0.26 -8.16 3.12
N PHE A 207 0.29 -9.24 2.55
CA PHE A 207 1.50 -9.18 1.73
C PHE A 207 1.26 -8.36 0.45
N GLY A 208 0.12 -8.58 -0.20
CA GLY A 208 -0.33 -7.82 -1.38
C GLY A 208 -0.52 -6.34 -1.11
N LEU A 209 -1.22 -5.98 -0.02
CA LEU A 209 -1.38 -4.59 0.43
C LEU A 209 -0.01 -3.92 0.66
N GLY A 210 0.92 -4.63 1.29
CA GLY A 210 2.28 -4.16 1.54
C GLY A 210 3.06 -3.92 0.23
N LEU A 211 3.05 -4.88 -0.70
CA LEU A 211 3.69 -4.75 -2.01
C LEU A 211 3.07 -3.64 -2.85
N GLY A 212 1.74 -3.59 -2.93
CA GLY A 212 0.99 -2.58 -3.67
C GLY A 212 1.29 -1.17 -3.16
N PHE A 213 1.31 -1.00 -1.83
CA PHE A 213 1.67 0.27 -1.19
C PHE A 213 3.13 0.66 -1.42
N LEU A 214 4.05 -0.31 -1.31
CA LEU A 214 5.48 -0.07 -1.57
C LEU A 214 5.70 0.40 -3.01
N TRP A 215 5.09 -0.27 -3.98
CA TRP A 215 5.22 0.08 -5.41
C TRP A 215 4.65 1.45 -5.73
N LEU A 216 3.47 1.74 -5.19
CA LEU A 216 2.86 3.05 -5.30
C LEU A 216 3.78 4.13 -4.71
N ARG A 217 4.35 3.88 -3.52
CA ARG A 217 5.22 4.85 -2.84
C ARG A 217 6.56 5.08 -3.55
N ARG A 218 7.00 4.12 -4.36
CA ARG A 218 8.24 4.16 -5.14
C ARG A 218 8.02 4.61 -6.59
N ASP A 219 6.79 4.98 -6.96
CA ASP A 219 6.41 5.37 -8.31
C ASP A 219 6.77 4.28 -9.35
N TRP A 220 6.68 3.00 -8.97
CA TRP A 220 6.93 1.85 -9.86
C TRP A 220 5.69 1.41 -10.65
N VAL A 221 4.54 2.00 -10.33
CA VAL A 221 3.27 1.77 -10.99
C VAL A 221 2.58 3.12 -11.16
N ASP A 222 2.00 3.34 -12.33
CA ASP A 222 1.13 4.49 -12.57
C ASP A 222 -0.33 4.08 -12.36
N CYS A 223 -0.99 4.77 -11.44
CA CYS A 223 -2.40 4.57 -11.16
C CYS A 223 -3.28 5.73 -11.66
N GLU A 224 -2.72 6.68 -12.42
CA GLU A 224 -3.42 7.81 -13.03
C GLU A 224 -4.22 8.66 -12.01
N GLY A 225 -3.77 8.71 -10.75
CA GLY A 225 -4.47 9.43 -9.68
C GLY A 225 -5.72 8.72 -9.14
N TRP A 226 -5.85 7.41 -9.38
CA TRP A 226 -6.92 6.57 -8.83
C TRP A 226 -6.45 5.61 -7.74
N ASP A 227 -5.21 5.74 -7.27
CA ASP A 227 -4.68 4.95 -6.17
C ASP A 227 -5.31 5.32 -4.82
N LEU A 228 -5.13 4.43 -3.84
CA LEU A 228 -5.69 4.55 -2.50
C LEU A 228 -5.27 5.83 -1.76
N ILE A 229 -4.04 6.31 -1.94
CA ILE A 229 -3.60 7.54 -1.26
C ILE A 229 -4.33 8.74 -1.86
N THR A 230 -4.45 8.78 -3.19
CA THR A 230 -5.15 9.85 -3.90
C THR A 230 -6.64 9.86 -3.60
N VAL A 231 -7.29 8.69 -3.61
CA VAL A 231 -8.71 8.52 -3.30
C VAL A 231 -9.03 8.92 -1.86
N LEU A 232 -8.26 8.46 -0.88
CA LEU A 232 -8.46 8.83 0.53
C LEU A 232 -8.26 10.32 0.81
N ARG A 233 -7.57 11.04 -0.08
CA ARG A 233 -7.40 12.51 0.00
C ARG A 233 -8.50 13.28 -0.74
N GLY A 234 -9.45 12.61 -1.38
CA GLY A 234 -10.50 13.24 -2.19
C GLY A 234 -9.96 13.95 -3.43
N ARG A 235 -8.87 13.45 -4.02
CA ARG A 235 -8.18 14.05 -5.18
C ARG A 235 -8.23 13.15 -6.42
N GLU A 236 -9.28 12.33 -6.51
CA GLU A 236 -9.47 11.31 -7.54
C GLU A 236 -9.33 11.91 -8.95
N GLY A 237 -8.56 11.25 -9.81
CA GLY A 237 -8.32 11.67 -11.19
C GLY A 237 -7.31 12.82 -11.36
N GLN A 238 -6.70 13.31 -10.28
CA GLN A 238 -5.54 14.21 -10.37
C GLN A 238 -4.25 13.40 -10.37
N THR A 239 -3.45 13.51 -11.42
CA THR A 239 -2.15 12.82 -11.48
C THR A 239 -1.19 13.35 -10.41
N HIS A 240 -0.19 12.55 -10.02
CA HIS A 240 0.79 12.98 -9.01
C HIS A 240 1.52 14.28 -9.41
N HIS A 241 1.80 14.46 -10.71
CA HIS A 241 2.41 15.69 -11.22
C HIS A 241 1.49 16.91 -11.08
N GLU A 242 0.20 16.77 -11.40
CA GLU A 242 -0.79 17.84 -11.22
C GLU A 242 -0.99 18.19 -9.74
N GLN A 243 -1.05 17.18 -8.87
CA GLN A 243 -1.10 17.38 -7.43
C GLN A 243 0.13 18.13 -6.92
N GLN A 244 1.32 17.73 -7.40
CA GLN A 244 2.57 18.34 -6.98
C GLN A 244 2.68 19.79 -7.46
N ALA A 245 2.26 20.06 -8.71
CA ALA A 245 2.20 21.41 -9.26
C ALA A 245 1.19 22.30 -8.51
N ALA A 246 0.02 21.76 -8.14
CA ALA A 246 -0.99 22.48 -7.35
C ALA A 246 -0.46 22.84 -5.95
N LEU A 247 0.16 21.88 -5.25
CA LEU A 247 0.79 22.12 -3.95
C LEU A 247 1.92 23.17 -4.04
N ASP A 248 2.72 23.12 -5.10
CA ASP A 248 3.80 24.09 -5.31
C ASP A 248 3.27 25.49 -5.67
N ALA A 249 2.17 25.58 -6.42
CA ALA A 249 1.48 26.83 -6.72
C ALA A 249 0.87 27.47 -5.47
N GLU A 250 0.16 26.68 -4.65
CA GLU A 250 -0.43 27.13 -3.38
C GLU A 250 0.66 27.62 -2.41
N ALA A 251 1.74 26.86 -2.24
CA ALA A 251 2.87 27.27 -1.41
C ALA A 251 3.55 28.56 -1.94
N ASN A 252 3.62 28.74 -3.27
CA ASN A 252 4.15 29.97 -3.87
C ASN A 252 3.23 31.18 -3.63
N GLU A 253 1.92 30.99 -3.69
CA GLU A 253 0.94 32.04 -3.43
C GLU A 253 0.99 32.50 -1.96
N LEU A 254 1.07 31.54 -1.03
CA LEU A 254 1.25 31.82 0.39
C LEU A 254 2.59 32.53 0.66
N LEU A 255 3.68 32.09 0.04
CA LEU A 255 4.96 32.79 0.17
C LEU A 255 4.86 34.25 -0.31
N ARG A 256 4.17 34.49 -1.44
CA ARG A 256 3.94 35.85 -1.96
C ARG A 256 3.07 36.68 -1.02
N SER A 257 2.02 36.11 -0.43
CA SER A 257 1.14 36.82 0.50
C SER A 257 1.87 37.19 1.80
N THR A 258 2.64 36.26 2.37
CA THR A 258 3.49 36.50 3.54
C THR A 258 4.50 37.63 3.26
N ARG A 259 5.18 37.60 2.11
CA ARG A 259 6.12 38.66 1.71
C ARG A 259 5.44 40.02 1.53
N LYS A 260 4.26 40.05 0.91
CA LYS A 260 3.49 41.29 0.73
C LYS A 260 3.11 41.91 2.07
N ASN A 261 2.63 41.09 3.01
CA ASN A 261 2.25 41.52 4.36
C ASN A 261 3.45 42.10 5.13
N LEU A 262 4.62 41.47 4.99
CA LEU A 262 5.89 41.96 5.53
C LEU A 262 6.29 43.33 4.97
N ALA A 263 6.22 43.50 3.65
CA ALA A 263 6.55 44.76 3.00
C ALA A 263 5.62 45.91 3.42
N THR A 264 4.32 45.63 3.63
CA THR A 264 3.37 46.62 4.16
C THR A 264 3.61 46.94 5.64
N SER A 265 3.98 45.95 6.46
CA SER A 265 4.27 46.15 7.88
C SER A 265 5.55 46.98 8.09
N SER A 266 6.59 46.74 7.28
CA SER A 266 7.83 47.52 7.31
C SER A 266 7.65 48.99 6.88
N ARG A 267 6.68 49.30 6.01
CA ARG A 267 6.36 50.68 5.60
C ARG A 267 5.59 51.50 6.64
N GLN A 268 5.03 50.87 7.66
CA GLN A 268 4.23 51.53 8.70
C GLN A 268 5.02 51.90 9.97
N GLU A 269 6.33 51.62 10.04
CA GLU A 269 7.17 52.14 11.13
C GLU A 269 7.38 53.67 10.98
N PRO A 270 6.98 54.51 11.95
CA PRO A 270 7.22 55.94 11.89
C PRO A 270 8.71 56.24 12.07
N SER A 271 9.32 56.99 11.15
CA SER A 271 10.68 57.50 11.31
C SER A 271 10.78 58.39 12.55
N LYS A 272 11.38 57.89 13.63
CA LYS A 272 11.82 58.73 14.75
C LYS A 272 13.12 59.44 14.36
N ASP A 273 12.99 60.50 13.58
CA ASP A 273 14.09 61.46 13.37
C ASP A 273 13.63 62.84 13.85
N ALA A 274 13.81 63.09 15.14
CA ALA A 274 13.66 64.41 15.74
C ALA A 274 15.04 65.07 15.80
N GLY A 275 15.18 66.18 15.06
CA GLY A 275 16.43 66.93 14.89
C GLY A 275 17.01 67.56 16.18
N PRO A 276 18.22 68.14 16.08
CA PRO A 276 19.03 68.48 17.24
C PRO A 276 18.63 69.83 17.84
N THR A 277 18.39 69.88 19.15
CA THR A 277 18.35 71.14 19.90
C THR A 277 19.59 71.26 20.79
N ARG A 278 20.22 72.44 20.68
CA ARG A 278 21.56 72.76 21.19
C ARG A 278 21.47 73.55 22.51
N SER A 279 22.15 73.04 23.53
CA SER A 279 22.82 73.71 24.67
C SER A 279 22.05 74.65 25.62
N LYS A 280 22.17 74.44 26.94
CA LYS A 280 23.16 75.12 27.84
C LYS A 280 22.88 74.85 29.34
N GLY A 281 23.96 74.52 30.07
CA GLY A 281 24.15 74.74 31.52
C GLY A 281 23.39 73.79 32.46
N LYS A 282 23.86 73.42 33.66
CA LYS A 282 25.01 73.81 34.48
C LYS A 282 25.08 72.79 35.64
N LYS A 283 26.30 72.31 35.94
CA LYS A 283 26.84 71.73 37.21
C LYS A 283 25.85 71.16 38.25
N GLU A 284 26.07 69.91 38.69
CA GLU A 284 26.71 69.62 39.99
C GLU A 284 27.08 68.13 40.24
N ARG A 285 28.03 67.99 41.17
CA ARG A 285 28.74 66.83 41.74
C ARG A 285 27.79 65.80 42.40
N LYS A 286 28.09 64.52 42.72
CA LYS A 286 29.32 63.73 42.96
C LYS A 286 28.90 62.25 43.20
N ARG A 287 29.79 61.32 42.83
CA ARG A 287 30.13 60.02 43.47
C ARG A 287 29.08 58.89 43.66
N GLY A 288 29.38 57.76 43.01
CA GLY A 288 29.67 56.51 43.73
C GLY A 288 28.87 55.28 43.31
N GLY A 289 29.58 54.21 42.92
CA GLY A 289 29.07 52.83 42.99
C GLY A 289 28.77 52.16 41.65
N ARG A 290 29.77 51.45 41.12
CA ARG A 290 29.67 50.54 39.98
C ARG A 290 29.39 49.14 40.52
N SER A 291 28.31 48.48 40.10
CA SER A 291 28.25 47.03 40.03
C SER A 291 27.62 46.63 38.70
N ASP A 292 28.42 45.91 37.92
CA ASP A 292 28.11 45.42 36.58
C ASP A 292 27.07 44.29 36.67
N SER A 293 26.03 44.38 35.84
CA SER A 293 25.33 43.20 35.33
C SER A 293 25.00 43.43 33.86
N MET A 294 25.64 42.68 32.97
CA MET A 294 25.28 42.64 31.55
C MET A 294 23.94 41.91 31.41
N PRO A 295 22.92 42.49 30.76
CA PRO A 295 21.73 41.74 30.39
C PRO A 295 22.04 40.84 29.19
N LYS A 296 21.84 39.53 29.36
CA LYS A 296 21.74 38.57 28.25
C LYS A 296 20.66 39.05 27.28
N THR A 297 21.06 39.42 26.07
CA THR A 297 20.14 39.79 24.99
C THR A 297 19.59 38.50 24.40
N THR A 298 18.42 38.06 24.85
CA THR A 298 17.56 37.16 24.07
C THR A 298 17.10 37.93 22.85
N ALA A 299 17.68 37.66 21.68
CA ALA A 299 17.23 38.25 20.42
C ALA A 299 15.77 37.86 20.19
N GLN A 300 14.88 38.85 20.14
CA GLN A 300 13.51 38.62 19.69
C GLN A 300 13.54 38.17 18.23
N PRO A 301 12.72 37.17 17.83
CA PRO A 301 12.63 36.76 16.44
C PRO A 301 12.23 37.96 15.59
N SER A 302 12.86 38.12 14.43
CA SER A 302 12.51 39.16 13.46
C SER A 302 11.03 39.11 13.09
N ALA A 303 10.42 40.24 12.71
CA ALA A 303 9.02 40.27 12.25
C ALA A 303 8.75 39.30 11.09
N GLN A 304 9.79 39.01 10.28
CA GLN A 304 9.77 38.04 9.19
C GLN A 304 9.69 36.59 9.66
N SER A 305 10.41 36.23 10.71
CA SER A 305 10.33 34.87 11.27
C SER A 305 8.97 34.63 11.94
N GLN A 306 8.42 35.63 12.64
CA GLN A 306 7.12 35.48 13.32
C GLN A 306 5.95 35.30 12.34
N THR A 307 5.90 36.07 11.25
CA THR A 307 4.83 35.98 10.24
C THR A 307 4.89 34.69 9.43
N SER A 308 6.11 34.20 9.16
CA SER A 308 6.31 32.92 8.45
C SER A 308 5.96 31.72 9.33
N GLU A 309 6.32 31.75 10.62
CA GLU A 309 5.95 30.72 11.60
C GLU A 309 4.44 30.64 11.81
N GLN A 310 3.75 31.79 11.84
CA GLN A 310 2.29 31.83 11.97
C GLN A 310 1.57 31.17 10.78
N ALA A 311 2.00 31.46 9.54
CA ALA A 311 1.43 30.86 8.33
C ALA A 311 1.63 29.33 8.31
N VAL A 312 2.82 28.85 8.70
CA VAL A 312 3.08 27.41 8.83
C VAL A 312 2.23 26.77 9.92
N ALA A 313 2.10 27.42 11.09
CA ALA A 313 1.29 26.92 12.20
C ALA A 313 -0.21 26.81 11.84
N GLU A 314 -0.74 27.77 11.08
CA GLU A 314 -2.12 27.75 10.59
C GLU A 314 -2.37 26.59 9.62
N LEU A 315 -1.45 26.35 8.68
CA LEU A 315 -1.53 25.20 7.76
C LEU A 315 -1.48 23.87 8.52
N VAL A 316 -0.64 23.77 9.55
CA VAL A 316 -0.57 22.56 10.38
C VAL A 316 -1.87 22.37 11.18
N ALA A 317 -2.42 23.45 11.75
CA ALA A 317 -3.66 23.41 12.53
C ALA A 317 -4.90 23.06 11.67
N THR A 318 -4.90 23.45 10.40
CA THR A 318 -5.96 23.13 9.43
C THR A 318 -5.74 21.79 8.71
N GLY A 319 -4.68 21.06 9.03
CA GLY A 319 -4.38 19.75 8.47
C GLY A 319 -3.70 19.77 7.09
N ASN A 320 -3.30 20.94 6.58
CA ASN A 320 -2.65 21.10 5.27
C ASN A 320 -1.11 20.91 5.33
N LEU A 321 -0.69 19.75 5.86
CA LEU A 321 0.72 19.46 6.17
C LEU A 321 1.64 19.47 4.93
N ALA A 322 1.13 19.05 3.77
CA ALA A 322 1.92 18.99 2.54
C ALA A 322 2.32 20.39 2.04
N VAL A 323 1.39 21.34 2.07
CA VAL A 323 1.64 22.74 1.73
C VAL A 323 2.57 23.37 2.76
N ALA A 324 2.38 23.07 4.06
CA ALA A 324 3.27 23.53 5.13
C ALA A 324 4.73 23.11 4.89
N LEU A 325 4.97 21.84 4.57
CA LEU A 325 6.31 21.33 4.27
C LEU A 325 6.95 22.00 3.06
N LYS A 326 6.17 22.24 1.99
CA LYS A 326 6.64 22.96 0.80
C LYS A 326 6.95 24.43 1.09
N LEU A 327 6.12 25.10 1.90
CA LEU A 327 6.37 26.46 2.34
C LEU A 327 7.64 26.55 3.19
N ILE A 328 7.84 25.64 4.15
CA ILE A 328 9.07 25.55 4.96
C ILE A 328 10.30 25.35 4.06
N ALA A 329 10.23 24.45 3.07
CA ALA A 329 11.34 24.19 2.16
C ALA A 329 11.72 25.44 1.35
N LYS A 330 10.73 26.21 0.89
CA LYS A 330 10.95 27.46 0.15
C LYS A 330 11.52 28.57 1.04
N LEU A 331 10.99 28.73 2.25
CA LEU A 331 11.48 29.68 3.24
C LEU A 331 12.92 29.41 3.69
N ARG A 332 13.41 28.17 3.58
CA ARG A 332 14.81 27.79 3.88
C ARG A 332 15.79 28.05 2.73
N GLN A 333 15.30 28.27 1.52
CA GLN A 333 16.13 28.54 0.34
C GLN A 333 16.44 30.04 0.17
N ASP A 334 15.69 30.89 0.87
CA ASP A 334 15.91 32.34 0.97
C ASP A 334 16.84 32.69 2.16
#